data_AF-A0A084ENG2-F1
#
_entry.id   AF-A0A084ENG2-F1
#
_cell.length_a   1.000
_cell.length_b   1.000
_cell.length_c   1.000
_cell.angle_alpha   90.00
_cell.angle_beta   90.00
_cell.angle_gamma   90.00
#
_symmetry.space_group_name_H-M   'P 1'
#
loop_
_entity.id
_entity.type
_entity.pdbx_description
1 polymer ?
#
loop_
_entity_poly.entity_id
_entity_poly.type
_entity_poly.pdbx_seq_one_letter_code
_entity_poly.pdbx_strand_id
1 'polypeptide(L)'
;MELNNRILKSAGSEWFDCQRFNDNWYKSVIVGKFKKEAKSIIDKEFGEADLFVIKDPRISLIFPFWREVLQEMGVDVAPVLTLRHPLEVAASLSHRDQFQISHVLLLWLRYTLEAERCTREVARAFTSYEGLLEAPGDFIRQSQEMLGVSWPSNSPRILAEIEEFLSPALRNHVQASTRQMRLPVAQDWIRTTFEIFSRWARQDVHEEDFQILDKIYADFDTGLIDFGRLVDDNSQLSLLSRQLSGEIDLLKQSLETANGAESAKLIMELKEKVRQLEGQRIALETKNAALEKGVVKLQRELGERQAGELREARRS
;
A
#
# COMPACT_ATOMS: atom_id res chain seq x y z
N MET A 1 -6.08 -2.46 -13.15
CA MET A 1 -4.99 -1.65 -12.52
C MET A 1 -5.03 -0.18 -12.93
N GLU A 2 -5.21 0.16 -14.22
CA GLU A 2 -5.18 1.57 -14.66
C GLU A 2 -6.27 2.44 -14.02
N LEU A 3 -7.48 1.90 -13.84
CA LEU A 3 -8.60 2.62 -13.23
C LEU A 3 -8.26 3.16 -11.82
N ASN A 4 -7.72 2.31 -10.94
CA ASN A 4 -7.40 2.69 -9.56
C ASN A 4 -6.34 3.79 -9.50
N ASN A 5 -5.31 3.73 -10.36
CA ASN A 5 -4.33 4.80 -10.47
C ASN A 5 -4.99 6.11 -10.95
N ARG A 6 -5.89 6.04 -11.93
CA ARG A 6 -6.61 7.22 -12.44
C ARG A 6 -7.54 7.82 -11.39
N ILE A 7 -8.17 7.00 -10.55
CA ILE A 7 -8.97 7.45 -9.40
C ILE A 7 -8.07 8.21 -8.42
N LEU A 8 -6.98 7.59 -7.96
CA LEU A 8 -6.02 8.22 -7.04
C LEU A 8 -5.52 9.55 -7.60
N LYS A 9 -5.06 9.56 -8.85
CA LYS A 9 -4.55 10.76 -9.53
C LYS A 9 -5.60 11.86 -9.63
N SER A 10 -6.86 11.51 -9.90
CA SER A 10 -7.96 12.47 -9.95
C SER A 10 -8.31 13.06 -8.58
N ALA A 11 -7.93 12.40 -7.49
CA ALA A 11 -8.03 12.90 -6.12
C ALA A 11 -6.79 13.68 -5.67
N GLY A 12 -5.79 13.86 -6.55
CA GLY A 12 -4.52 14.50 -6.22
C GLY A 12 -3.58 13.62 -5.42
N SER A 13 -3.72 12.30 -5.54
CA SER A 13 -2.90 11.32 -4.83
C SER A 13 -2.33 10.26 -5.79
N GLU A 14 -1.33 9.52 -5.36
CA GLU A 14 -0.74 8.39 -6.02
C GLU A 14 -0.67 7.18 -5.08
N TRP A 15 -0.43 5.99 -5.61
CA TRP A 15 -0.46 4.75 -4.83
C TRP A 15 0.63 4.66 -3.76
N PHE A 16 1.66 5.48 -3.85
CA PHE A 16 2.79 5.53 -2.91
C PHE A 16 2.70 6.73 -1.97
N ASP A 17 1.62 7.51 -2.00
CA ASP A 17 1.46 8.59 -1.04
C ASP A 17 1.09 8.02 0.33
N CYS A 18 1.70 8.57 1.38
CA CYS A 18 1.37 8.19 2.75
C CYS A 18 0.20 9.02 3.32
N GLN A 19 -0.19 10.09 2.62
CA GLN A 19 -1.31 10.94 2.99
C GLN A 19 -2.65 10.22 2.87
N ARG A 20 -3.59 10.66 3.68
CA ARG A 20 -4.98 10.18 3.63
C ARG A 20 -5.62 10.56 2.28
N PHE A 21 -6.41 9.66 1.74
CA PHE A 21 -7.22 9.93 0.55
C PHE A 21 -8.21 11.07 0.80
N ASN A 22 -8.42 11.94 -0.19
CA ASN A 22 -9.29 13.10 -0.03
C ASN A 22 -10.77 12.69 0.00
N ASP A 23 -11.38 12.67 1.19
CA ASP A 23 -12.79 12.31 1.37
C ASP A 23 -13.77 13.18 0.55
N ASN A 24 -13.42 14.44 0.25
CA ASN A 24 -14.27 15.29 -0.58
C ASN A 24 -14.31 14.84 -2.05
N TRP A 25 -13.34 14.02 -2.47
CA TRP A 25 -13.36 13.42 -3.80
C TRP A 25 -14.63 12.60 -4.02
N TYR A 26 -15.09 11.83 -3.01
CA TYR A 26 -16.32 11.02 -3.11
C TYR A 26 -17.59 11.84 -3.37
N LYS A 27 -17.58 13.14 -3.05
CA LYS A 27 -18.70 14.07 -3.29
C LYS A 27 -18.58 14.83 -4.61
N SER A 28 -17.50 14.62 -5.34
CA SER A 28 -17.22 15.37 -6.57
C SER A 28 -17.97 14.79 -7.77
N VAL A 29 -18.19 15.63 -8.78
CA VAL A 29 -18.89 15.24 -10.02
C VAL A 29 -18.15 14.17 -10.83
N ILE A 30 -16.83 14.03 -10.65
CA ILE A 30 -16.02 13.07 -11.41
C ILE A 30 -16.25 11.62 -10.98
N VAL A 31 -16.72 11.40 -9.74
CA VAL A 31 -16.97 10.06 -9.19
C VAL A 31 -17.95 9.29 -10.06
N GLY A 32 -19.01 9.96 -10.55
CA GLY A 32 -20.00 9.34 -11.42
C GLY A 32 -19.41 8.79 -12.73
N LYS A 33 -18.38 9.45 -13.28
CA LYS A 33 -17.66 8.94 -14.45
C LYS A 33 -16.89 7.66 -14.10
N PHE A 34 -16.16 7.66 -12.99
CA PHE A 34 -15.39 6.50 -12.55
C PHE A 34 -16.28 5.31 -12.16
N LYS A 35 -17.43 5.56 -11.52
CA LYS A 35 -18.40 4.50 -11.21
C LYS A 35 -18.90 3.82 -12.48
N LYS A 36 -19.31 4.59 -13.50
CA LYS A 36 -19.77 4.02 -14.79
C LYS A 36 -18.69 3.15 -15.44
N GLU A 37 -17.45 3.63 -15.44
CA GLU A 37 -16.31 2.88 -15.98
C GLU A 37 -16.02 1.62 -15.17
N ALA A 38 -16.03 1.71 -13.83
CA ALA A 38 -15.85 0.56 -12.94
C ALA A 38 -16.89 -0.52 -13.19
N LYS A 39 -18.18 -0.15 -13.26
CA LYS A 39 -19.28 -1.08 -13.56
C LYS A 39 -19.09 -1.78 -14.90
N SER A 40 -18.71 -1.02 -15.94
CA SER A 40 -18.43 -1.59 -17.26
C SER A 40 -17.25 -2.56 -17.25
N ILE A 41 -16.22 -2.30 -16.43
CA ILE A 41 -15.08 -3.21 -16.27
C ILE A 41 -15.53 -4.49 -15.54
N ILE A 42 -16.29 -4.38 -14.46
CA ILE A 42 -16.79 -5.55 -13.73
C ILE A 42 -17.67 -6.43 -14.63
N ASP A 43 -18.63 -5.82 -15.33
CA ASP A 43 -19.51 -6.52 -16.27
C ASP A 43 -18.71 -7.24 -17.38
N LYS A 44 -17.70 -6.58 -17.93
CA LYS A 44 -16.86 -7.17 -18.98
C LYS A 44 -15.97 -8.31 -18.48
N GLU A 45 -15.40 -8.18 -17.29
CA GLU A 45 -14.43 -9.15 -16.75
C GLU A 45 -15.10 -10.37 -16.11
N PHE A 46 -16.25 -10.17 -15.46
CA PHE A 46 -16.91 -11.19 -14.65
C PHE A 46 -18.28 -11.61 -15.19
N GLY A 47 -18.96 -10.78 -15.97
CA GLY A 47 -20.26 -11.09 -16.58
C GLY A 47 -21.26 -11.63 -15.56
N GLU A 48 -21.82 -12.81 -15.85
CA GLU A 48 -22.81 -13.52 -15.02
C GLU A 48 -22.17 -14.42 -13.94
N ALA A 49 -20.92 -14.18 -13.54
CA ALA A 49 -20.28 -14.97 -12.49
C ALA A 49 -20.94 -14.72 -11.12
N ASP A 50 -21.49 -15.78 -10.52
CA ASP A 50 -22.11 -15.73 -9.18
C ASP A 50 -21.12 -15.38 -8.06
N LEU A 51 -19.82 -15.61 -8.28
CA LEU A 51 -18.75 -15.32 -7.33
C LEU A 51 -17.47 -14.96 -8.09
N PHE A 52 -16.87 -13.82 -7.74
CA PHE A 52 -15.60 -13.39 -8.31
C PHE A 52 -14.70 -12.71 -7.28
N VAL A 53 -13.41 -12.60 -7.61
CA VAL A 53 -12.40 -11.98 -6.73
C VAL A 53 -11.74 -10.82 -7.48
N ILE A 54 -11.75 -9.64 -6.85
CA ILE A 54 -10.96 -8.50 -7.31
C ILE A 54 -9.78 -8.34 -6.35
N LYS A 55 -8.56 -8.32 -6.90
CA LYS A 55 -7.36 -8.02 -6.12
C LYS A 55 -6.59 -6.85 -6.73
N ASP A 56 -6.51 -5.75 -5.97
CA ASP A 56 -5.57 -4.65 -6.18
C ASP A 56 -5.27 -4.02 -4.82
N PRO A 57 -4.01 -3.91 -4.37
CA PRO A 57 -3.68 -3.30 -3.08
C PRO A 57 -4.30 -1.91 -2.90
N ARG A 58 -4.46 -1.13 -3.98
CA ARG A 58 -5.01 0.23 -3.93
C ARG A 58 -6.46 0.26 -3.46
N ILE A 59 -7.20 -0.85 -3.58
CA ILE A 59 -8.56 -0.97 -3.05
C ILE A 59 -8.56 -0.66 -1.56
N SER A 60 -7.50 -0.98 -0.80
CA SER A 60 -7.39 -0.58 0.60
C SER A 60 -7.57 0.92 0.82
N LEU A 61 -7.11 1.77 -0.09
CA LEU A 61 -7.20 3.23 0.00
C LEU A 61 -8.53 3.79 -0.52
N ILE A 62 -9.17 3.09 -1.46
CA ILE A 62 -10.37 3.56 -2.15
C ILE A 62 -11.54 2.57 -2.00
N PHE A 63 -11.53 1.79 -0.93
CA PHE A 63 -12.55 0.77 -0.68
C PHE A 63 -13.97 1.35 -0.65
N PRO A 64 -14.24 2.54 -0.06
CA PRO A 64 -15.57 3.12 -0.09
C PRO A 64 -16.14 3.30 -1.51
N PHE A 65 -15.29 3.66 -2.49
CA PHE A 65 -15.71 3.75 -3.90
C PHE A 65 -16.10 2.38 -4.45
N TRP A 66 -15.29 1.35 -4.23
CA TRP A 66 -15.57 0.01 -4.74
C TRP A 66 -16.77 -0.65 -4.07
N ARG A 67 -16.93 -0.45 -2.76
CA ARG A 67 -18.12 -0.90 -2.02
C ARG A 67 -19.38 -0.33 -2.63
N GLU A 68 -19.42 0.98 -2.87
CA GLU A 68 -20.58 1.64 -3.44
C GLU A 68 -20.86 1.18 -4.89
N VAL A 69 -19.81 1.05 -5.72
CA VAL A 69 -19.95 0.52 -7.09
C VAL A 69 -20.56 -0.88 -7.10
N LEU A 70 -20.05 -1.79 -6.28
CA LEU A 70 -20.50 -3.18 -6.21
C LEU A 70 -21.92 -3.28 -5.62
N GLN A 71 -22.23 -2.50 -4.58
CA GLN A 71 -23.58 -2.41 -4.04
C GLN A 71 -24.60 -1.89 -5.07
N GLU A 72 -24.24 -0.87 -5.86
CA GLU A 72 -25.10 -0.38 -6.94
C GLU A 72 -25.29 -1.41 -8.09
N MET A 73 -24.43 -2.43 -8.16
CA MET A 73 -24.57 -3.57 -9.09
C MET A 73 -25.30 -4.76 -8.45
N GLY A 74 -25.72 -4.66 -7.18
CA GLY A 74 -26.34 -5.77 -6.45
C GLY A 74 -25.35 -6.87 -6.04
N VAL A 75 -24.06 -6.55 -5.95
CA VAL A 75 -23.00 -7.49 -5.55
C VAL A 75 -22.65 -7.28 -4.07
N ASP A 76 -22.73 -8.35 -3.29
CA ASP A 76 -22.27 -8.36 -1.91
C ASP A 76 -20.73 -8.40 -1.83
N VAL A 77 -20.17 -7.66 -0.87
CA VAL A 77 -18.71 -7.48 -0.75
C VAL A 77 -18.20 -8.16 0.52
N ALA A 78 -17.20 -9.04 0.34
CA ALA A 78 -16.56 -9.80 1.42
C ALA A 78 -15.03 -9.58 1.41
N PRO A 79 -14.49 -8.59 2.15
CA PRO A 79 -13.05 -8.31 2.15
C PRO A 79 -12.22 -9.39 2.84
N VAL A 80 -11.10 -9.75 2.22
CA VAL A 80 -10.04 -10.55 2.84
C VAL A 80 -8.81 -9.66 3.05
N LEU A 81 -8.46 -9.43 4.31
CA LEU A 81 -7.32 -8.61 4.71
C LEU A 81 -6.12 -9.52 4.98
N THR A 82 -5.20 -9.57 4.02
CA THR A 82 -3.96 -10.35 4.13
C THR A 82 -2.82 -9.48 4.69
N LEU A 83 -2.43 -9.77 5.93
CA LEU A 83 -1.27 -9.16 6.57
C LEU A 83 0.02 -9.76 6.01
N ARG A 84 1.01 -8.91 5.78
CA ARG A 84 2.40 -9.35 5.57
C ARG A 84 3.30 -8.55 6.47
N HIS A 85 4.37 -9.18 6.96
CA HIS A 85 5.32 -8.52 7.84
C HIS A 85 5.83 -7.21 7.20
N PRO A 86 5.77 -6.06 7.90
CA PRO A 86 6.08 -4.75 7.33
C PRO A 86 7.50 -4.67 6.76
N LEU A 87 8.46 -5.37 7.38
CA LEU A 87 9.84 -5.43 6.92
C LEU A 87 10.04 -6.24 5.63
N GLU A 88 9.24 -7.28 5.40
CA GLU A 88 9.27 -7.98 4.12
C GLU A 88 8.70 -7.11 3.00
N VAL A 89 7.64 -6.35 3.29
CA VAL A 89 7.07 -5.37 2.36
C VAL A 89 8.11 -4.29 2.04
N ALA A 90 8.79 -3.76 3.06
CA ALA A 90 9.85 -2.77 2.90
C ALA A 90 11.00 -3.29 2.04
N ALA A 91 11.46 -4.50 2.30
CA ALA A 91 12.49 -5.14 1.48
C ALA A 91 12.06 -5.34 0.02
N SER A 92 10.83 -5.83 -0.19
CA SER A 92 10.31 -6.11 -1.53
C SER A 92 10.17 -4.83 -2.36
N LEU A 93 9.59 -3.77 -1.79
CA LEU A 93 9.43 -2.49 -2.48
C LEU A 93 10.75 -1.73 -2.61
N SER A 94 11.68 -1.84 -1.66
CA SER A 94 13.01 -1.27 -1.80
C SER A 94 13.78 -1.91 -2.96
N HIS A 95 13.75 -3.25 -3.08
CA HIS A 95 14.38 -3.95 -4.19
C HIS A 95 13.72 -3.64 -5.55
N ARG A 96 12.38 -3.59 -5.60
CA ARG A 96 11.63 -3.41 -6.85
C ARG A 96 11.55 -1.95 -7.31
N ASP A 97 11.29 -1.03 -6.38
CA ASP A 97 10.90 0.36 -6.65
C ASP A 97 11.91 1.38 -6.12
N GLN A 98 13.01 0.94 -5.49
CA GLN A 98 14.05 1.80 -4.90
C GLN A 98 13.52 2.81 -3.88
N PHE A 99 12.43 2.44 -3.19
CA PHE A 99 11.94 3.23 -2.08
C PHE A 99 12.80 3.06 -0.84
N GLN A 100 12.88 4.14 -0.06
CA GLN A 100 13.47 4.11 1.27
C GLN A 100 12.61 3.23 2.18
N ILE A 101 13.25 2.42 3.02
CA ILE A 101 12.57 1.51 3.96
C ILE A 101 11.59 2.29 4.85
N SER A 102 11.99 3.46 5.35
CA SER A 102 11.12 4.32 6.17
C SER A 102 9.84 4.71 5.45
N HIS A 103 9.91 5.09 4.18
CA HIS A 103 8.74 5.43 3.37
C HIS A 103 7.81 4.22 3.21
N VAL A 104 8.37 3.06 2.83
CA VAL A 104 7.55 1.85 2.63
C VAL A 104 6.85 1.41 3.91
N LEU A 105 7.51 1.58 5.06
CA LEU A 105 6.91 1.24 6.35
C LEU A 105 5.72 2.15 6.71
N LEU A 106 5.80 3.44 6.38
CA LEU A 106 4.67 4.36 6.53
C LEU A 106 3.57 4.07 5.51
N LEU A 107 3.94 3.70 4.29
CA LEU A 107 3.01 3.27 3.25
C LEU A 107 2.25 2.01 3.67
N TRP A 108 2.96 1.02 4.22
CA TRP A 108 2.37 -0.18 4.80
C TRP A 108 1.36 0.20 5.89
N LEU A 109 1.73 1.09 6.82
CA LEU A 109 0.85 1.54 7.89
C LEU A 109 -0.42 2.19 7.33
N ARG A 110 -0.28 3.11 6.35
CA ARG A 110 -1.43 3.74 5.67
C ARG A 110 -2.36 2.69 5.08
N TYR A 111 -1.85 1.78 4.26
CA TYR A 111 -2.67 0.77 3.58
C TYR A 111 -3.38 -0.15 4.57
N THR A 112 -2.68 -0.60 5.60
CA THR A 112 -3.23 -1.51 6.62
C THR A 112 -4.33 -0.82 7.42
N LEU A 113 -4.12 0.42 7.87
CA LEU A 113 -5.13 1.15 8.63
C LEU A 113 -6.35 1.53 7.77
N GLU A 114 -6.16 1.96 6.52
CA GLU A 114 -7.28 2.29 5.62
C GLU A 114 -8.11 1.05 5.29
N ALA A 115 -7.45 -0.08 4.98
CA ALA A 115 -8.14 -1.35 4.72
C ALA A 115 -9.01 -1.74 5.90
N GLU A 116 -8.49 -1.64 7.12
CA GLU A 116 -9.24 -1.98 8.32
C GLU A 116 -10.38 -1.03 8.57
N ARG A 117 -10.10 0.28 8.65
CA ARG A 117 -11.09 1.29 8.99
C ARG A 117 -12.25 1.31 7.99
N CYS A 118 -11.96 1.24 6.68
CA CYS A 118 -12.98 1.32 5.64
C CYS A 118 -13.82 0.04 5.50
N THR A 119 -13.38 -1.10 6.08
CA THR A 119 -14.09 -2.39 5.95
C THR A 119 -14.87 -2.79 7.20
N ARG A 120 -14.87 -1.98 8.27
CA ARG A 120 -15.54 -2.35 9.55
C ARG A 120 -17.04 -2.65 9.43
N GLU A 121 -17.72 -2.05 8.45
CA GLU A 121 -19.17 -2.21 8.25
C GLU A 121 -19.55 -3.39 7.32
N VAL A 122 -18.59 -4.24 6.97
CA VAL A 122 -18.83 -5.43 6.14
C VAL A 122 -18.18 -6.67 6.78
N ALA A 123 -18.75 -7.83 6.52
CA ALA A 123 -18.17 -9.10 6.95
C ALA A 123 -16.79 -9.27 6.31
N ARG A 124 -15.77 -9.56 7.12
CA ARG A 124 -14.38 -9.52 6.70
C ARG A 124 -13.59 -10.65 7.36
N ALA A 125 -12.63 -11.18 6.61
CA ALA A 125 -11.72 -12.23 7.08
C ALA A 125 -10.29 -11.69 7.15
N PHE A 126 -9.54 -12.14 8.15
CA PHE A 126 -8.14 -11.81 8.35
C PHE A 126 -7.27 -13.03 8.12
N THR A 127 -6.12 -12.81 7.50
CA THR A 127 -5.10 -13.85 7.35
C THR A 127 -3.72 -13.20 7.31
N SER A 128 -2.68 -14.00 7.51
CA SER A 128 -1.32 -13.56 7.22
C SER A 128 -0.77 -14.30 6.00
N TYR A 129 0.17 -13.68 5.30
CA TYR A 129 0.86 -14.32 4.19
C TYR A 129 1.53 -15.62 4.64
N GLU A 130 2.14 -15.61 5.82
CA GLU A 130 2.78 -16.78 6.40
C GLU A 130 1.76 -17.88 6.74
N GLY A 131 0.62 -17.51 7.35
CA GLY A 131 -0.44 -18.46 7.71
C GLY A 131 -1.12 -19.07 6.49
N LEU A 132 -1.32 -18.29 5.43
CA LEU A 132 -1.88 -18.79 4.17
C LEU A 132 -0.95 -19.79 3.48
N LEU A 133 0.37 -19.60 3.57
CA LEU A 133 1.35 -20.56 3.03
C LEU A 133 1.50 -21.81 3.89
N GLU A 134 1.30 -21.70 5.21
CA GLU A 134 1.47 -22.83 6.15
C GLU A 134 0.24 -23.73 6.21
N ALA A 135 -0.95 -23.14 6.19
CA ALA A 135 -2.21 -23.86 6.36
C ALA A 135 -3.34 -23.25 5.52
N PRO A 136 -3.26 -23.30 4.17
CA PRO A 136 -4.27 -22.71 3.30
C PRO A 136 -5.67 -23.31 3.52
N GLY A 137 -5.76 -24.61 3.78
CA GLY A 137 -7.03 -25.30 4.05
C GLY A 137 -7.73 -24.80 5.31
N ASP A 138 -6.99 -24.42 6.34
CA ASP A 138 -7.56 -23.87 7.58
C ASP A 138 -8.19 -22.50 7.33
N PHE A 139 -7.49 -21.64 6.58
CA PHE A 139 -8.02 -20.33 6.20
C PHE A 139 -9.25 -20.45 5.28
N ILE A 140 -9.24 -21.37 4.31
CA ILE A 140 -10.41 -21.61 3.43
C ILE A 140 -11.63 -21.98 4.27
N ARG A 141 -11.47 -22.88 5.26
CA ARG A 141 -12.57 -23.28 6.15
C ARG A 141 -13.07 -22.11 7.01
N GLN A 142 -12.17 -21.40 7.69
CA GLN A 142 -12.51 -20.28 8.58
C GLN A 142 -13.14 -19.11 7.82
N SER A 143 -12.64 -18.80 6.62
CA SER A 143 -13.17 -17.71 5.80
C SER A 143 -14.61 -17.94 5.33
N GLN A 144 -15.08 -19.18 5.15
CA GLN A 144 -16.49 -19.45 4.85
C GLN A 144 -17.40 -18.96 5.99
N GLU A 145 -17.02 -19.26 7.24
CA GLU A 145 -17.77 -18.90 8.42
C GLU A 145 -17.73 -17.38 8.64
N MET A 146 -16.54 -16.77 8.54
CA MET A 146 -16.36 -15.33 8.76
C MET A 146 -17.06 -14.46 7.69
N LEU A 147 -17.08 -14.92 6.43
CA LEU A 147 -17.64 -14.16 5.31
C LEU A 147 -19.09 -14.55 5.00
N GLY A 148 -19.59 -15.65 5.55
CA GLY A 148 -20.90 -16.20 5.21
C GLY A 148 -21.00 -16.71 3.77
N VAL A 149 -19.87 -17.10 3.16
CA VAL A 149 -19.79 -17.58 1.77
C VAL A 149 -19.55 -19.08 1.73
N SER A 150 -20.13 -19.76 0.74
CA SER A 150 -19.84 -21.17 0.44
C SER A 150 -18.89 -21.24 -0.75
N TRP A 151 -17.69 -21.78 -0.57
CA TRP A 151 -16.74 -21.93 -1.66
C TRP A 151 -17.18 -23.09 -2.59
N PRO A 152 -17.55 -22.83 -3.86
CA PRO A 152 -18.24 -23.81 -4.70
C PRO A 152 -17.38 -25.03 -5.06
N SER A 153 -16.05 -24.89 -5.05
CA SER A 153 -15.10 -25.96 -5.39
C SER A 153 -14.29 -26.49 -4.21
N ASN A 154 -14.80 -26.32 -2.97
CA ASN A 154 -14.11 -26.76 -1.75
C ASN A 154 -14.11 -28.29 -1.60
N SER A 155 -13.18 -28.94 -2.30
CA SER A 155 -13.00 -30.40 -2.29
C SER A 155 -11.56 -30.77 -1.93
N PRO A 156 -11.29 -31.98 -1.38
CA PRO A 156 -9.94 -32.42 -1.05
C PRO A 156 -8.96 -32.34 -2.23
N ARG A 157 -9.45 -32.56 -3.46
CA ARG A 157 -8.64 -32.42 -4.68
C ARG A 157 -8.17 -30.99 -4.89
N ILE A 158 -9.08 -30.02 -4.82
CA ILE A 158 -8.76 -28.61 -5.03
C ILE A 158 -7.85 -28.08 -3.91
N LEU A 159 -8.05 -28.54 -2.67
CA LEU A 159 -7.14 -28.19 -1.57
C LEU A 159 -5.71 -28.66 -1.85
N ALA A 160 -5.52 -29.90 -2.36
CA ALA A 160 -4.21 -30.38 -2.76
C ALA A 160 -3.60 -29.55 -3.91
N GLU A 161 -4.40 -29.16 -4.91
CA GLU A 161 -3.95 -28.28 -6.00
C GLU A 161 -3.51 -26.90 -5.48
N ILE A 162 -4.22 -26.35 -4.49
CA ILE A 162 -3.86 -25.08 -3.83
C ILE A 162 -2.56 -25.22 -3.02
N GLU A 163 -2.41 -26.29 -2.24
CA GLU A 163 -1.21 -26.55 -1.45
C GLU A 163 0.04 -26.73 -2.34
N GLU A 164 -0.11 -27.39 -3.48
CA GLU A 164 0.96 -27.53 -4.48
C GLU A 164 1.34 -26.17 -5.09
N PHE A 165 0.33 -25.34 -5.43
CA PHE A 165 0.56 -24.02 -6.00
C PHE A 165 1.26 -23.05 -5.03
N LEU A 166 0.87 -23.07 -3.75
CA LEU A 166 1.37 -22.15 -2.72
C LEU A 166 2.77 -22.49 -2.19
N SER A 167 3.55 -23.30 -2.92
CA SER A 167 4.89 -23.77 -2.54
C SER A 167 5.72 -22.74 -1.73
N PRO A 168 6.37 -23.16 -0.62
CA PRO A 168 7.20 -22.30 0.23
C PRO A 168 8.32 -21.53 -0.50
N ALA A 169 8.64 -21.90 -1.74
CA ALA A 169 9.57 -21.20 -2.62
C ALA A 169 9.19 -19.72 -2.90
N LEU A 170 7.96 -19.30 -2.59
CA LEU A 170 7.52 -17.90 -2.64
C LEU A 170 7.93 -17.09 -1.39
N ARG A 171 8.64 -17.68 -0.42
CA ARG A 171 9.15 -16.98 0.77
C ARG A 171 10.45 -16.23 0.45
N ASN A 172 10.31 -14.93 0.22
CA ASN A 172 11.44 -14.01 0.27
C ASN A 172 11.74 -13.64 1.73
N HIS A 173 12.55 -14.45 2.42
CA HIS A 173 13.09 -14.03 3.72
C HIS A 173 14.01 -12.83 3.51
N VAL A 174 13.64 -11.67 4.06
CA VAL A 174 14.54 -10.52 4.07
C VAL A 174 14.67 -9.95 5.47
N GLN A 175 15.91 -9.87 5.93
CA GLN A 175 16.32 -9.18 7.15
C GLN A 175 16.35 -7.66 6.90
N ALA A 176 15.20 -7.03 6.67
CA ALA A 176 15.11 -5.58 6.88
C ALA A 176 14.84 -5.34 8.37
N SER A 177 15.45 -4.31 8.97
CA SER A 177 15.26 -3.98 10.39
C SER A 177 14.50 -2.67 10.55
N THR A 178 13.45 -2.66 11.37
CA THR A 178 12.70 -1.44 11.74
C THR A 178 13.59 -0.45 12.47
N ARG A 179 14.73 -0.88 13.04
CA ARG A 179 15.72 -0.02 13.70
C ARG A 179 16.34 1.04 12.78
N GLN A 180 16.26 0.85 11.46
CA GLN A 180 16.71 1.85 10.48
C GLN A 180 15.73 3.03 10.35
N MET A 181 14.50 2.90 10.87
CA MET A 181 13.55 3.99 10.92
C MET A 181 13.95 5.00 12.00
N ARG A 182 14.21 6.24 11.60
CA ARG A 182 14.61 7.32 12.52
C ARG A 182 13.41 8.00 13.21
N LEU A 183 12.25 7.35 13.34
CA LEU A 183 11.05 7.89 14.00
C LEU A 183 10.52 6.84 15.00
N PRO A 184 10.92 6.88 16.28
CA PRO A 184 10.52 5.88 17.29
C PRO A 184 9.00 5.74 17.43
N VAL A 185 8.27 6.85 17.38
CA VAL A 185 6.80 6.85 17.47
C VAL A 185 6.15 6.11 16.29
N ALA A 186 6.68 6.28 15.08
CA ALA A 186 6.20 5.53 13.91
C ALA A 186 6.54 4.04 14.02
N GLN A 187 7.67 3.67 14.63
CA GLN A 187 7.98 2.27 14.91
C GLN A 187 6.96 1.64 15.86
N ASP A 188 6.53 2.37 16.89
CA ASP A 188 5.50 1.90 17.82
C ASP A 188 4.15 1.72 17.12
N TRP A 189 3.72 2.68 16.29
CA TRP A 189 2.50 2.55 15.48
C TRP A 189 2.53 1.31 14.57
N ILE A 190 3.64 1.09 13.87
CA ILE A 190 3.81 -0.06 12.98
C ILE A 190 3.80 -1.36 13.78
N ARG A 191 4.55 -1.42 14.89
CA ARG A 191 4.61 -2.60 15.75
C ARG A 191 3.23 -2.95 16.31
N THR A 192 2.56 -2.00 16.93
CA THR A 192 1.24 -2.21 17.54
C THR A 192 0.20 -2.61 16.48
N THR A 193 0.19 -1.96 15.32
CA THR A 193 -0.71 -2.34 14.22
C THR A 193 -0.44 -3.76 13.74
N PHE A 194 0.85 -4.12 13.55
CA PHE A 194 1.22 -5.46 13.12
C PHE A 194 0.84 -6.53 14.15
N GLU A 195 1.06 -6.27 15.44
CA GLU A 195 0.70 -7.17 16.53
C GLU A 195 -0.82 -7.41 16.59
N ILE A 196 -1.63 -6.35 16.48
CA ILE A 196 -3.11 -6.45 16.46
C ILE A 196 -3.56 -7.34 15.29
N PHE A 197 -3.13 -7.05 14.06
CA PHE A 197 -3.56 -7.83 12.90
C PHE A 197 -3.01 -9.25 12.92
N SER A 198 -1.81 -9.46 13.48
CA SER A 198 -1.25 -10.81 13.63
C SER A 198 -2.05 -11.66 14.60
N ARG A 199 -2.66 -11.05 15.62
CA ARG A 199 -3.63 -11.74 16.50
C ARG A 199 -4.93 -12.01 15.77
N TRP A 200 -5.52 -11.01 15.11
CA TRP A 200 -6.77 -11.16 14.35
C TRP A 200 -6.67 -12.17 13.19
N ALA A 201 -5.48 -12.38 12.63
CA ALA A 201 -5.25 -13.43 11.63
C ALA A 201 -5.30 -14.86 12.19
N ARG A 202 -5.31 -15.04 13.52
CA ARG A 202 -5.30 -16.34 14.21
C ARG A 202 -6.48 -16.53 15.16
N GLN A 203 -7.11 -15.44 15.57
CA GLN A 203 -8.12 -15.36 16.63
C GLN A 203 -9.19 -14.34 16.24
N ASP A 204 -10.30 -14.33 16.95
CA ASP A 204 -11.37 -13.37 16.71
C ASP A 204 -10.93 -11.92 16.97
N VAL A 205 -11.64 -11.00 16.32
CA VAL A 205 -11.42 -9.57 16.45
C VAL A 205 -11.84 -9.09 17.84
N HIS A 206 -10.95 -8.39 18.54
CA HIS A 206 -11.24 -7.76 19.83
C HIS A 206 -11.67 -6.30 19.63
N GLU A 207 -12.82 -5.91 20.17
CA GLU A 207 -13.36 -4.55 19.97
C GLU A 207 -12.47 -3.43 20.54
N GLU A 208 -11.74 -3.72 21.62
CA GLU A 208 -10.82 -2.76 22.25
C GLU A 208 -9.69 -2.31 21.31
N ASP A 209 -9.28 -3.19 20.39
CA ASP A 209 -8.23 -2.89 19.42
C ASP A 209 -8.65 -1.80 18.44
N PHE A 210 -9.96 -1.59 18.19
CA PHE A 210 -10.43 -0.52 17.31
C PHE A 210 -10.06 0.87 17.82
N GLN A 211 -10.19 1.10 19.13
CA GLN A 211 -9.85 2.39 19.74
C GLN A 211 -8.35 2.68 19.62
N ILE A 212 -7.53 1.63 19.74
CA ILE A 212 -6.07 1.73 19.58
C ILE A 212 -5.74 2.09 18.12
N LEU A 213 -6.34 1.40 17.15
CA LEU A 213 -6.11 1.66 15.72
C LEU A 213 -6.62 3.04 15.31
N ASP A 214 -7.76 3.50 15.83
CA ASP A 214 -8.30 4.83 15.56
C ASP A 214 -7.39 5.93 16.11
N LYS A 215 -6.83 5.72 17.31
CA LYS A 215 -5.82 6.63 17.88
C LYS A 215 -4.57 6.67 16.99
N ILE A 216 -4.02 5.52 16.61
CA ILE A 216 -2.86 5.44 15.71
C ILE A 216 -3.16 6.17 14.40
N TYR A 217 -4.34 5.97 13.82
CA TYR A 217 -4.75 6.63 12.58
C TYR A 217 -4.78 8.15 12.73
N ALA A 218 -5.40 8.68 13.78
CA ALA A 218 -5.50 10.12 14.02
C ALA A 218 -4.12 10.75 14.30
N ASP A 219 -3.30 10.08 15.11
CA ASP A 219 -1.94 10.53 15.43
C ASP A 219 -1.04 10.49 14.18
N PHE A 220 -1.19 9.45 13.35
CA PHE A 220 -0.49 9.31 12.08
C PHE A 220 -0.88 10.42 11.09
N ASP A 221 -2.17 10.68 10.89
CA ASP A 221 -2.67 11.77 10.04
C ASP A 221 -2.13 13.13 10.50
N THR A 222 -2.16 13.40 11.80
CA THR A 222 -1.68 14.67 12.37
C THR A 222 -0.17 14.82 12.24
N GLY A 223 0.58 13.75 12.52
CA GLY A 223 2.04 13.73 12.42
C GLY A 223 2.55 13.81 10.97
N LEU A 224 1.73 13.41 9.99
CA LEU A 224 2.12 13.42 8.58
C LEU A 224 2.01 14.80 7.92
N ILE A 225 1.35 15.78 8.51
CA ILE A 225 1.19 17.10 7.84
C ILE A 225 2.56 17.76 7.59
N ASP A 226 3.50 17.61 8.52
CA ASP A 226 4.86 18.16 8.41
C ASP A 226 5.84 17.19 7.71
N PHE A 227 5.61 15.88 7.79
CA PHE A 227 6.51 14.84 7.26
C PHE A 227 6.13 14.35 5.86
N GLY A 228 4.82 14.23 5.59
CA GLY A 228 4.23 13.70 4.37
C GLY A 228 4.64 14.49 3.13
N ARG A 229 4.61 15.82 3.18
CA ARG A 229 5.07 16.65 2.04
C ARG A 229 6.50 16.36 1.62
N LEU A 230 7.42 16.14 2.56
CA LEU A 230 8.82 15.85 2.24
C LEU A 230 9.01 14.40 1.77
N VAL A 231 8.23 13.46 2.31
CA VAL A 231 8.28 12.04 1.96
C VAL A 231 7.69 11.78 0.59
N ASP A 232 6.51 12.33 0.32
CA ASP A 232 5.79 12.16 -0.96
C ASP A 232 6.64 12.77 -2.10
N ASP A 233 7.17 13.97 -1.89
CA ASP A 233 8.07 14.66 -2.82
C ASP A 233 9.32 13.84 -3.21
N ASN A 234 9.81 13.03 -2.28
CA ASN A 234 11.01 12.22 -2.48
C ASN A 234 10.67 10.88 -3.17
N SER A 235 9.52 10.30 -2.83
CA SER A 235 9.00 9.11 -3.51
C SER A 235 8.62 9.38 -4.96
N GLN A 236 8.01 10.54 -5.24
CA GLN A 236 7.73 11.01 -6.60
C GLN A 236 9.03 11.11 -7.43
N LEU A 237 10.09 11.70 -6.86
CA LEU A 237 11.39 11.80 -7.54
C LEU A 237 12.02 10.43 -7.79
N SER A 238 11.88 9.49 -6.86
CA SER A 238 12.43 8.13 -7.02
C SER A 238 11.75 7.39 -8.18
N LEU A 239 10.43 7.54 -8.32
CA LEU A 239 9.68 6.94 -9.41
C LEU A 239 9.95 7.58 -10.76
N LEU A 240 10.05 8.92 -10.80
CA LEU A 240 10.40 9.62 -12.03
C LEU A 240 11.81 9.22 -12.51
N SER A 241 12.74 9.04 -11.55
CA SER A 241 14.09 8.55 -11.85
C SER A 241 14.04 7.15 -12.47
N ARG A 242 13.17 6.28 -11.97
CA ARG A 242 12.97 4.94 -12.55
C ARG A 242 12.31 5.00 -13.93
N GLN A 243 11.28 5.82 -14.13
CA GLN A 243 10.64 5.97 -15.44
C GLN A 243 11.67 6.41 -16.48
N LEU A 244 12.49 7.41 -16.16
CA LEU A 244 13.59 7.84 -17.02
C LEU A 244 14.61 6.73 -17.24
N SER A 245 14.97 5.95 -16.22
CA SER A 245 15.88 4.80 -16.38
C SER A 245 15.31 3.76 -17.33
N GLY A 246 14.01 3.44 -17.23
CA GLY A 246 13.35 2.49 -18.13
C GLY A 246 13.27 3.02 -19.57
N GLU A 247 12.97 4.30 -19.76
CA GLU A 247 13.01 4.95 -21.08
C GLU A 247 14.43 4.93 -21.67
N ILE A 248 15.47 5.19 -20.85
CA ILE A 248 16.87 5.10 -21.25
C ILE A 248 17.23 3.69 -21.72
N ASP A 249 16.78 2.65 -21.01
CA ASP A 249 17.05 1.26 -21.39
C ASP A 249 16.34 0.88 -22.69
N LEU A 250 15.10 1.32 -22.89
CA LEU A 250 14.37 1.15 -24.16
C LEU A 250 15.06 1.90 -25.32
N LEU A 251 15.53 3.12 -25.08
CA LEU A 251 16.26 3.91 -26.07
C LEU A 251 17.61 3.26 -26.43
N LYS A 252 18.32 2.67 -25.46
CA LYS A 252 19.54 1.91 -25.70
C LYS A 252 19.28 0.67 -26.57
N GLN A 253 18.24 -0.11 -26.25
CA GLN A 253 17.84 -1.27 -27.06
C GLN A 253 17.46 -0.85 -28.49
N SER A 254 16.75 0.28 -28.63
CA SER A 254 16.40 0.83 -29.95
C SER A 254 17.63 1.29 -30.73
N LEU A 255 18.64 1.84 -30.05
CA LEU A 255 19.90 2.26 -30.67
C LEU A 255 20.71 1.09 -31.25
N GLU A 256 20.67 -0.09 -30.61
CA GLU A 256 21.36 -1.31 -31.08
C GLU A 256 20.86 -1.80 -32.45
N THR A 257 19.63 -1.45 -32.83
CA THR A 257 18.99 -1.89 -34.07
C THR A 257 18.81 -0.78 -35.12
N ALA A 258 19.23 0.45 -34.81
CA ALA A 258 19.00 1.64 -35.63
C ALA A 258 20.06 1.87 -36.72
N ASN A 259 19.63 2.44 -37.85
CA ASN A 259 20.52 2.85 -38.95
C ASN A 259 21.03 4.29 -38.79
N GLY A 260 22.14 4.65 -39.47
CA GLY A 260 22.95 5.84 -39.15
C GLY A 260 22.22 7.19 -38.90
N ALA A 261 21.21 7.55 -39.72
CA ALA A 261 20.44 8.78 -39.50
C ALA A 261 19.50 8.70 -38.27
N GLU A 262 18.97 7.51 -37.98
CA GLU A 262 18.12 7.22 -36.83
C GLU A 262 18.95 7.12 -35.54
N SER A 263 20.15 6.54 -35.62
CA SER A 263 21.10 6.46 -34.50
C SER A 263 21.48 7.85 -33.99
N ALA A 264 21.71 8.83 -34.88
CA ALA A 264 22.06 10.20 -34.48
C ALA A 264 20.94 10.88 -33.66
N LYS A 265 19.67 10.65 -34.04
CA LYS A 265 18.50 11.15 -33.32
C LYS A 265 18.34 10.48 -31.95
N LEU A 266 18.43 9.15 -31.91
CA LEU A 266 18.35 8.36 -30.67
C LEU A 266 19.47 8.72 -29.68
N ILE A 267 20.69 8.96 -30.16
CA ILE A 267 21.81 9.40 -29.31
C ILE A 267 21.53 10.77 -28.67
N MET A 268 20.91 11.70 -29.40
CA MET A 268 20.56 13.01 -28.87
C MET A 268 19.48 12.90 -27.78
N GLU A 269 18.46 12.08 -28.02
CA GLU A 269 17.38 11.82 -27.06
C GLU A 269 17.91 11.09 -25.81
N LEU A 270 18.78 10.10 -25.99
CA LEU A 270 19.45 9.40 -24.90
C LEU A 270 20.29 10.34 -24.03
N LYS A 271 21.08 11.25 -24.64
CA LYS A 271 21.88 12.25 -23.91
C LYS A 271 21.01 13.17 -23.06
N GLU A 272 19.87 13.61 -23.60
CA GLU A 272 18.94 14.46 -22.87
C GLU A 272 18.31 13.71 -21.69
N LYS A 273 17.87 12.47 -21.90
CA LYS A 273 17.30 11.62 -20.85
C LYS A 273 18.32 11.29 -19.75
N VAL A 274 19.58 11.02 -20.10
CA VAL A 274 20.67 10.81 -19.13
C VAL A 274 20.90 12.07 -18.29
N ARG A 275 20.91 13.26 -18.90
CA ARG A 275 21.05 14.53 -18.17
C ARG A 275 19.86 14.77 -17.22
N GLN A 276 18.64 14.44 -17.65
CA GLN A 276 17.45 14.51 -16.79
C GLN A 276 17.57 13.57 -15.59
N LEU A 277 18.04 12.33 -15.81
CA LEU A 277 18.25 11.35 -14.74
C LEU A 277 19.30 11.82 -13.73
N GLU A 278 20.42 12.38 -14.19
CA GLU A 278 21.46 12.95 -13.32
C GLU A 278 20.92 14.11 -12.48
N GLY A 279 20.12 15.00 -13.08
CA GLY A 279 19.47 16.10 -12.37
C GLY A 279 18.50 15.60 -11.29
N GLN A 280 17.72 14.55 -11.58
CA GLN A 280 16.82 13.95 -10.60
C GLN A 280 17.57 13.24 -9.47
N ARG A 281 18.68 12.57 -9.76
CA ARG A 281 19.54 11.95 -8.74
C ARG A 281 20.02 12.99 -7.72
N ILE A 282 20.52 14.13 -8.19
CA ILE A 282 20.99 15.23 -7.32
C ILE A 282 19.84 15.81 -6.49
N ALA A 283 18.66 15.99 -7.11
CA ALA A 283 17.47 16.47 -6.40
C ALA A 283 17.03 15.49 -5.30
N LEU A 284 17.06 14.18 -5.59
CA LEU A 284 16.71 13.12 -4.65
C LEU A 284 17.72 13.02 -3.50
N GLU A 285 19.03 13.13 -3.77
CA GLU A 285 20.06 13.23 -2.74
C GLU A 285 19.84 14.45 -1.81
N THR A 286 19.48 15.59 -2.39
CA THR A 286 19.21 16.83 -1.64
C THR A 286 17.95 16.71 -0.78
N LYS A 287 16.86 16.17 -1.33
CA LYS A 287 15.61 15.95 -0.58
C LYS A 287 15.78 14.89 0.50
N ASN A 288 16.55 13.82 0.26
CA ASN A 288 16.92 12.86 1.29
C ASN A 288 17.63 13.54 2.47
N ALA A 289 18.63 14.39 2.20
CA ALA A 289 19.31 15.13 3.26
C ALA A 289 18.38 16.09 4.03
N ALA A 290 17.40 16.70 3.34
CA ALA A 290 16.39 17.55 3.98
C ALA A 290 15.41 16.73 4.85
N LEU A 291 14.96 15.57 4.35
CA LEU A 291 14.16 14.61 5.09
C LEU A 291 14.86 14.17 6.37
N GLU A 292 16.14 13.82 6.28
CA GLU A 292 16.94 13.42 7.45
C GLU A 292 16.96 14.52 8.52
N LYS A 293 17.08 15.79 8.13
CA LYS A 293 17.03 16.94 9.06
C LYS A 293 15.63 17.15 9.65
N GLY A 294 14.58 17.00 8.83
CA GLY A 294 13.19 17.12 9.25
C GLY A 294 12.79 16.06 10.27
N VAL A 295 13.23 14.80 10.05
CA VAL A 295 13.04 13.70 11.01
C VAL A 295 13.63 14.07 12.37
N VAL A 296 14.89 14.51 12.41
CA VAL A 296 15.58 14.86 13.67
C VAL A 296 14.85 15.97 14.43
N LYS A 297 14.30 16.96 13.71
CA LYS A 297 13.52 18.06 14.30
C LYS A 297 12.22 17.55 14.92
N LEU A 298 11.45 16.72 14.20
CA LEU A 298 10.20 16.15 14.69
C LEU A 298 10.41 15.24 15.90
N GLN A 299 11.49 14.45 15.92
CA GLN A 299 11.85 13.63 17.09
C GLN A 299 12.04 14.50 18.35
N ARG A 300 12.66 15.67 18.20
CA ARG A 300 12.87 16.60 19.31
C ARG A 300 11.53 17.17 19.81
N GLU A 301 10.69 17.63 18.90
CA GLU A 301 9.40 18.26 19.24
C GLU A 301 8.41 17.26 19.88
N LEU A 302 8.38 16.01 19.40
CA LEU A 302 7.58 14.94 20.01
C LEU A 302 8.11 14.51 21.38
N GLY A 303 9.43 14.40 21.54
CA GLY A 303 10.04 14.11 22.84
C GLY A 303 9.76 15.20 23.88
N GLU A 304 9.76 16.47 23.46
CA GLU A 304 9.39 17.61 24.30
C GLU A 304 7.91 17.59 24.70
N ARG A 305 7.00 17.23 23.77
CA ARG A 305 5.56 17.08 24.07
C ARG A 305 5.28 15.96 25.06
N GLN A 306 5.85 14.77 24.85
CA GLN A 306 5.69 13.63 25.76
C GLN A 306 6.26 13.92 27.15
N ALA A 307 7.40 14.62 27.22
CA ALA A 307 7.98 15.06 28.49
C ALA A 307 7.11 16.12 29.20
N GLY A 308 6.38 16.95 28.44
CA GLY A 308 5.41 17.91 28.96
C GLY A 308 4.18 17.23 29.55
N GLU A 309 3.56 16.31 28.81
CA GLU A 309 2.38 15.55 29.25
C GLU A 309 2.68 14.70 30.49
N LEU A 310 3.86 14.06 30.57
CA LEU A 310 4.31 13.32 31.75
C LEU A 310 4.54 14.23 32.98
N ARG A 311 4.90 15.50 32.78
CA ARG A 311 5.06 16.48 33.88
C ARG A 311 3.72 16.99 34.38
N GLU A 312 2.73 17.16 33.50
CA GLU A 312 1.37 17.56 33.87
C GLU A 312 0.60 16.42 34.55
N ALA A 313 0.74 15.19 34.07
CA ALA A 313 0.15 14.00 34.68
C ALA A 313 0.72 13.68 36.09
N ARG A 314 1.94 14.14 36.40
CA ARG A 314 2.54 14.03 37.75
C ARG A 314 2.17 15.19 38.69
N ARG A 315 1.53 16.23 38.19
CA ARG A 315 1.08 17.40 38.97
C ARG A 315 -0.41 17.38 39.30
N SER A 316 -1.17 16.47 38.69
CA SER A 316 -2.59 16.20 38.96
C SER A 316 -2.73 14.98 39.88
#